data_AF-A0A5C6MHT1-F1
#
_entry.id   AF-A0A5C6MHT1-F1
#
_cell.length_a   1.000
_cell.length_b   1.000
_cell.length_c   1.000
_cell.angle_alpha   90.00
_cell.angle_beta   90.00
_cell.angle_gamma   90.00
#
_symmetry.space_group_name_H-M   'P 1'
#
loop_
_entity.id
_entity.type
_entity.pdbx_description
1 polymer ?
#
loop_
_entity_poly.entity_id
_entity_poly.type
_entity_poly.pdbx_seq_one_letter_code
_entity_poly.pdbx_strand_id
1 'polypeptide(L)'
;MATILTNCAFMTLSDPPAWSKTMDVFALIGLQLFMGNLRQKCVLIPQWLYGNLTFDINSTNGYYGNDTHDNGTKSKHLEFEFERHINNPDNYYYLTGQGDPLLCGNSSDAGVCPESYVCLKVGANPNYGYTSYDSFGWAFLALFRLMTQDFWENLFQLTLRTAGKTYMIFFVVVIFLGSFYLINLILAVVAMAYAEQNEATLAEAKEKEEEYIHILEALKKREEEVEMKALSLQDITG
;
A
#
# COMPACT_ATOMS: atom_id res chain seq x y z
N MET A 1 -24.30 -2.97 -13.68
CA MET A 1 -23.01 -2.55 -13.08
C MET A 1 -22.95 -2.77 -11.57
N ALA A 2 -23.88 -2.24 -10.77
CA ALA A 2 -23.83 -2.38 -9.32
C ALA A 2 -23.85 -3.85 -8.84
N THR A 3 -24.69 -4.70 -9.45
CA THR A 3 -24.81 -6.15 -9.17
C THR A 3 -23.58 -6.96 -9.58
N ILE A 4 -22.93 -6.58 -10.68
CA ILE A 4 -21.69 -7.23 -11.16
C ILE A 4 -20.52 -6.89 -10.22
N LEU A 5 -20.42 -5.63 -9.80
CA LEU A 5 -19.42 -5.19 -8.82
C LEU A 5 -19.64 -5.84 -7.45
N THR A 6 -20.89 -6.03 -7.01
CA THR A 6 -21.17 -6.72 -5.73
C THR A 6 -20.86 -8.20 -5.80
N ASN A 7 -21.20 -8.89 -6.89
CA ASN A 7 -20.86 -10.31 -7.07
C ASN A 7 -19.34 -10.52 -7.21
N CYS A 8 -18.63 -9.64 -7.93
CA CYS A 8 -17.17 -9.67 -7.99
C CYS A 8 -16.53 -9.41 -6.63
N ALA A 9 -17.00 -8.41 -5.89
CA ALA A 9 -16.52 -8.11 -4.54
C ALA A 9 -16.76 -9.30 -3.58
N PHE A 10 -17.95 -9.92 -3.66
CA PHE A 10 -18.31 -11.07 -2.84
C PHE A 10 -17.47 -12.32 -3.18
N MET A 11 -17.17 -12.57 -4.46
CA MET A 11 -16.26 -13.63 -4.88
C MET A 11 -14.83 -13.38 -4.38
N THR A 12 -14.33 -12.13 -4.43
CA THR A 12 -12.99 -11.79 -3.91
C THR A 12 -12.89 -11.84 -2.38
N LEU A 13 -13.99 -11.63 -1.65
CA LEU A 13 -14.01 -11.70 -0.19
C LEU A 13 -14.17 -13.12 0.34
N SER A 14 -14.86 -13.99 -0.43
CA SER A 14 -15.17 -15.36 -0.01
C SER A 14 -13.97 -16.29 -0.16
N ASP A 15 -13.20 -16.14 -1.24
CA ASP A 15 -11.92 -16.83 -1.44
C ASP A 15 -10.85 -15.80 -1.79
N PRO A 16 -10.18 -15.20 -0.78
CA PRO A 16 -9.16 -14.22 -1.03
C PRO A 16 -8.07 -14.88 -1.88
N PRO A 17 -7.82 -14.36 -3.08
CA PRO A 17 -6.84 -14.93 -3.98
C PRO A 17 -5.45 -15.00 -3.33
N ALA A 18 -4.66 -16.01 -3.70
CA ALA A 18 -3.46 -16.43 -2.96
C ALA A 18 -2.44 -15.30 -2.69
N TRP A 19 -2.46 -14.24 -3.49
CA TRP A 19 -1.64 -13.05 -3.32
C TRP A 19 -2.00 -12.20 -2.11
N SER A 20 -3.25 -12.19 -1.67
CA SER A 20 -3.67 -11.47 -0.46
C SER A 20 -2.84 -11.96 0.74
N LYS A 21 -2.69 -13.29 0.84
CA LYS A 21 -1.84 -13.93 1.85
C LYS A 21 -0.36 -13.54 1.71
N THR A 22 0.15 -13.38 0.49
CA THR A 22 1.53 -12.91 0.29
C THR A 22 1.72 -11.46 0.72
N MET A 23 0.73 -10.60 0.50
CA MET A 23 0.78 -9.20 0.94
C MET A 23 0.73 -9.11 2.46
N ASP A 24 -0.08 -9.92 3.12
CA ASP A 24 -0.14 -10.00 4.59
C ASP A 24 1.22 -10.41 5.19
N VAL A 25 1.90 -11.38 4.58
CA VAL A 25 3.24 -11.80 5.01
C VAL A 25 4.24 -10.67 4.86
N PHE A 26 4.25 -9.97 3.71
CA PHE A 26 5.13 -8.80 3.54
C PHE A 26 4.78 -7.69 4.53
N ALA A 27 3.50 -7.48 4.86
CA ALA A 27 3.05 -6.49 5.84
C ALA A 27 3.52 -6.79 7.25
N LEU A 28 3.51 -8.06 7.66
CA LEU A 28 4.07 -8.46 8.94
C LEU A 28 5.60 -8.28 8.98
N ILE A 29 6.30 -8.57 7.88
CA ILE A 29 7.75 -8.35 7.79
C ILE A 29 8.05 -6.84 7.85
N GLY A 30 7.36 -6.02 7.07
CA GLY A 30 7.53 -4.56 7.05
C GLY A 30 7.21 -3.92 8.41
N LEU A 31 6.14 -4.36 9.05
CA LEU A 31 5.80 -3.98 10.43
C LEU A 31 6.94 -4.31 11.39
N GLN A 32 7.44 -5.55 11.38
CA GLN A 32 8.51 -5.97 12.30
C GLN A 32 9.83 -5.24 12.06
N LEU A 33 10.18 -4.95 10.80
CA LEU A 33 11.43 -4.27 10.45
C LEU A 33 11.38 -2.77 10.76
N PHE A 34 10.23 -2.12 10.58
CA PHE A 34 10.14 -0.66 10.56
C PHE A 34 9.24 -0.06 11.63
N MET A 35 8.84 -0.84 12.64
CA MET A 35 7.96 -0.40 13.72
C MET A 35 8.47 0.87 14.42
N GLY A 36 7.80 1.99 14.16
CA GLY A 36 8.11 3.30 14.73
C GLY A 36 9.44 3.90 14.27
N ASN A 37 10.01 3.45 13.16
CA ASN A 37 11.16 4.11 12.55
C ASN A 37 10.78 5.49 11.97
N LEU A 38 9.58 5.63 11.40
CA LEU A 38 9.09 6.93 10.90
C LEU A 38 8.76 7.95 12.00
N ARG A 39 8.81 7.55 13.27
CA ARG A 39 8.69 8.47 14.42
C ARG A 39 10.04 9.04 14.88
N GLN A 40 11.15 8.58 14.30
CA GLN A 40 12.48 9.07 14.66
C GLN A 40 12.73 10.45 14.04
N LYS A 41 12.96 11.46 14.88
CA LYS A 41 13.11 12.87 14.50
C LYS A 41 14.35 13.47 15.12
N CYS A 42 14.89 14.50 14.47
CA CYS A 42 15.96 15.32 15.02
C CYS A 42 15.38 16.35 16.02
N VAL A 43 15.71 16.20 17.30
CA VAL A 43 15.28 17.08 18.39
C VAL A 43 16.48 17.88 18.90
N LEU A 44 16.28 19.18 19.14
CA LEU A 44 17.31 20.05 19.70
C LEU A 44 17.75 19.53 21.08
N ILE A 45 19.06 19.36 21.28
CA ILE A 45 19.59 18.90 22.55
C ILE A 45 19.40 20.02 23.59
N PRO A 46 18.73 19.76 24.72
CA PRO A 46 18.50 20.78 25.72
C PRO A 46 19.81 21.25 26.37
N GLN A 47 19.96 22.56 26.56
CA GLN A 47 21.17 23.17 27.10
C GLN A 47 21.50 22.74 28.54
N TRP A 48 20.49 22.41 29.35
CA TRP A 48 20.69 21.88 30.72
C TRP A 48 21.32 20.48 30.74
N LEU A 49 21.38 19.78 29.60
CA LEU A 49 22.14 18.54 29.45
C LEU A 49 23.66 18.81 29.31
N TYR A 50 24.04 20.01 28.83
CA TYR A 50 25.43 20.46 28.67
C TYR A 50 25.92 21.29 29.85
N GLY A 51 25.03 21.98 30.57
CA GLY A 51 25.36 22.79 31.74
C GLY A 51 25.26 21.99 33.04
N ASN A 52 26.41 21.64 33.64
CA ASN A 52 26.56 21.03 34.96
C ASN A 52 25.93 19.64 35.15
N LEU A 53 26.43 18.66 34.40
CA LEU A 53 26.69 17.35 34.98
C LEU A 53 28.06 17.38 35.68
N THR A 54 28.12 17.84 36.93
CA THR A 54 28.85 17.02 37.91
C THR A 54 27.97 15.79 38.13
N PHE A 55 28.00 14.89 37.16
CA PHE A 55 27.56 13.53 37.37
C PHE A 55 28.66 12.93 38.24
N ASP A 56 28.41 12.84 39.54
CA ASP A 56 29.18 11.96 40.39
C ASP A 56 29.00 10.55 39.82
N ILE A 57 29.88 10.17 38.89
CA ILE A 57 30.13 8.79 38.47
C ILE A 57 30.84 8.12 39.64
N ASN A 58 30.10 7.92 40.71
CA ASN A 58 30.31 6.84 41.66
C ASN A 58 29.02 6.03 41.86
N SER A 59 28.10 6.10 40.89
CA SER A 59 27.02 5.14 40.76
C SER A 59 27.09 4.47 39.39
N THR A 60 27.88 3.39 39.35
CA THR A 60 27.46 2.17 38.65
C THR A 60 25.99 1.93 38.93
N ASN A 61 25.10 2.31 38.01
CA ASN A 61 23.77 1.74 37.84
C ASN A 61 23.16 2.34 36.57
N GLY A 62 23.46 1.71 35.43
CA GLY A 62 22.70 1.96 34.22
C GLY A 62 21.25 1.51 34.44
N TYR A 63 20.28 2.32 33.99
CA TYR A 63 18.89 1.99 33.60
C TYR A 63 18.04 1.02 34.46
N TYR A 64 18.55 0.54 35.59
CA TYR A 64 18.00 -0.35 36.59
C TYR A 64 18.78 -0.10 37.90
N GLY A 65 18.71 1.13 38.40
CA GLY A 65 19.29 1.51 39.68
C GLY A 65 18.18 1.61 40.73
N ASN A 66 17.93 0.52 41.46
CA ASN A 66 17.37 0.64 42.80
C ASN A 66 18.44 1.32 43.65
N ASP A 67 18.26 2.58 44.02
CA ASP A 67 18.88 3.08 45.23
C ASP A 67 18.03 4.13 45.93
N THR A 68 18.00 3.90 47.23
CA THR A 68 17.24 4.52 48.28
C THR A 68 17.76 5.91 48.63
N HIS A 69 16.83 6.78 49.03
CA HIS A 69 17.06 7.91 49.94
C HIS A 69 17.63 9.22 49.35
N ASP A 70 16.98 9.79 48.32
CA ASP A 70 16.99 11.24 48.10
C ASP A 70 15.61 11.73 47.61
N ASN A 71 15.25 12.98 47.92
CA ASN A 71 13.91 13.55 47.69
C ASN A 71 13.40 13.34 46.26
N GLY A 72 12.53 12.34 46.06
CA GLY A 72 11.97 11.91 44.76
C GLY A 72 11.13 12.94 43.99
N THR A 73 11.12 14.21 44.42
CA THR A 73 10.47 15.33 43.74
C THR A 73 11.35 15.99 42.68
N LYS A 74 12.68 16.06 42.87
CA LYS A 74 13.59 16.69 41.88
C LYS A 74 13.78 15.84 40.62
N SER A 75 13.89 14.52 40.76
CA SER A 75 14.04 13.59 39.63
C SER A 75 12.81 13.61 38.71
N LYS A 76 11.60 13.62 39.30
CA LYS A 76 10.34 13.71 38.54
C LYS A 76 10.14 15.03 37.80
N HIS A 77 10.66 16.14 38.33
CA HIS A 77 10.55 17.44 37.68
C HIS A 77 11.39 17.50 36.40
N LEU A 78 12.62 16.97 36.45
CA LEU A 78 13.51 16.94 35.28
C LEU A 78 12.99 15.99 34.19
N GLU A 79 12.42 14.85 34.56
CA GLU A 79 11.78 13.93 33.63
C GLU A 79 10.56 14.57 32.94
N PHE A 80 9.74 15.31 33.70
CA PHE A 80 8.61 16.06 33.15
C PHE A 80 9.03 17.20 32.22
N GLU A 81 10.09 17.95 32.56
CA GLU A 81 10.64 18.99 31.68
C GLU A 81 11.26 18.40 30.41
N PHE A 82 11.91 17.24 30.51
CA PHE A 82 12.46 16.53 29.37
C PHE A 82 11.34 16.06 28.42
N GLU A 83 10.30 15.41 28.94
CA GLU A 83 9.15 14.98 28.16
C GLU A 83 8.44 16.15 27.48
N ARG A 84 8.31 17.28 28.17
CA ARG A 84 7.74 18.50 27.58
C ARG A 84 8.63 19.04 26.46
N HIS A 85 9.94 19.00 26.64
CA HIS A 85 10.93 19.47 25.65
C HIS A 85 10.91 18.61 24.38
N ILE A 86 10.91 17.29 24.51
CA ILE A 86 10.94 16.39 23.33
C ILE A 86 9.61 16.34 22.57
N ASN A 87 8.49 16.67 23.23
CA ASN A 87 7.18 16.70 22.58
C ASN A 87 6.82 18.08 22.01
N ASN A 88 7.65 19.11 22.24
CA ASN A 88 7.41 20.44 21.67
C ASN A 88 7.83 20.46 20.18
N PRO A 89 6.90 20.76 19.24
CA PRO A 89 7.23 20.82 17.81
C PRO A 89 8.25 21.90 17.44
N ASP A 90 8.41 22.95 18.25
CA ASP A 90 9.40 24.02 18.03
C ASP A 90 10.85 23.53 18.17
N ASN A 91 11.05 22.43 18.90
CA ASN A 91 12.36 21.85 19.12
C ASN A 91 12.78 20.86 18.01
N TYR A 92 11.90 20.61 17.03
CA TYR A 92 12.22 19.75 15.90
C TYR A 92 12.98 20.50 14.82
N TYR A 93 13.86 19.79 14.12
CA TYR A 93 14.54 20.35 12.96
C TYR A 93 13.66 20.25 11.71
N TYR A 94 13.44 21.37 11.01
CA TYR A 94 12.71 21.42 9.75
C TYR A 94 13.62 21.85 8.61
N LEU A 95 13.51 21.19 7.46
CA LEU A 95 14.17 21.65 6.24
C LEU A 95 13.42 22.84 5.64
N THR A 96 14.15 23.76 5.01
CA THR A 96 13.57 24.90 4.31
C THR A 96 12.56 24.43 3.26
N GLY A 97 11.29 24.84 3.41
CA GLY A 97 10.20 24.49 2.50
C GLY A 97 9.50 23.16 2.78
N GLN A 98 9.82 22.45 3.87
CA GLN A 98 9.10 21.24 4.29
C GLN A 98 8.26 21.47 5.54
N GLY A 99 7.03 20.96 5.55
CA GLY A 99 6.12 21.05 6.69
C GLY A 99 6.31 19.96 7.75
N ASP A 100 6.95 18.84 7.38
CA ASP A 100 7.27 17.75 8.29
C ASP A 100 8.71 17.87 8.83
N PRO A 101 8.96 17.47 10.08
CA PRO A 101 10.29 17.51 10.67
C PRO A 101 11.22 16.46 10.04
N LEU A 102 12.53 16.74 10.07
CA LEU A 102 13.54 15.87 9.51
C LEU A 102 13.61 14.54 10.26
N LEU A 103 13.46 13.46 9.50
CA LEU A 103 13.65 12.11 10.01
C LEU A 103 15.13 11.71 10.10
N CYS A 104 15.43 10.85 11.06
CA CYS A 104 16.78 10.35 11.35
C CYS A 104 16.78 8.88 11.74
N GLY A 105 17.97 8.28 11.83
CA GLY A 105 18.16 6.95 12.37
C GLY A 105 19.44 6.82 13.18
N ASN A 106 19.46 5.89 14.13
CA ASN A 106 20.64 5.63 14.97
C ASN A 106 21.63 4.63 14.34
N SER A 107 21.24 3.98 13.23
CA SER A 107 22.12 3.08 12.48
C SER A 107 23.20 3.87 11.75
N SER A 108 24.41 3.32 11.62
CA SER A 108 25.52 3.97 10.91
C SER A 108 25.21 4.32 9.45
N ASP A 109 24.30 3.57 8.82
CA ASP A 109 23.88 3.76 7.43
C ASP A 109 22.62 4.64 7.27
N ALA A 110 22.08 5.16 8.37
CA ALA A 110 20.88 5.99 8.38
C ALA A 110 21.19 7.49 8.26
N GLY A 111 20.14 8.30 8.17
CA GLY A 111 20.22 9.75 8.10
C GLY A 111 20.65 10.35 9.43
N VAL A 112 21.72 11.14 9.40
CA VAL A 112 22.27 11.83 10.57
C VAL A 112 21.60 13.19 10.75
N CYS A 113 21.45 13.62 12.00
CA CYS A 113 21.00 14.97 12.36
C CYS A 113 22.14 15.99 12.26
N PRO A 114 21.84 17.28 12.06
CA PRO A 114 22.84 18.35 12.13
C PRO A 114 23.41 18.49 13.55
N GLU A 115 24.52 19.22 13.67
CA GLU A 115 25.12 19.54 14.98
C GLU A 115 24.09 20.20 15.91
N SER A 116 24.16 19.90 17.21
CA SER A 116 23.21 20.29 18.27
C SER A 116 21.84 19.61 18.27
N TYR A 117 21.61 18.62 17.40
CA TYR A 117 20.39 17.80 17.39
C TYR A 117 20.71 16.33 17.67
N VAL A 118 19.81 15.66 18.37
CA VAL A 118 19.87 14.22 18.66
C VAL A 118 18.68 13.50 18.02
N CYS A 119 18.91 12.27 17.57
CA CYS A 119 17.85 11.45 16.98
C CYS A 119 17.05 10.75 18.09
N LEU A 120 15.76 11.06 18.19
CA LEU A 120 14.85 10.48 19.19
C LEU A 120 13.53 10.05 18.54
N LYS A 121 12.94 8.97 19.06
CA LYS A 121 11.63 8.46 18.62
C LYS A 121 10.51 9.22 19.31
N VAL A 122 10.03 10.32 18.71
CA VAL A 122 9.07 11.24 19.35
C VAL A 122 8.05 11.82 18.37
N GLY A 123 6.92 12.25 18.92
CA GLY A 123 5.83 12.87 18.16
C GLY A 123 5.10 11.91 17.22
N ALA A 124 4.33 12.51 16.30
CA ALA A 124 3.51 11.83 15.30
C ALA A 124 4.29 11.45 14.03
N ASN A 125 3.74 10.48 13.28
CA ASN A 125 4.26 10.04 12.00
C ASN A 125 4.12 11.14 10.91
N PRO A 126 4.93 11.10 9.82
CA PRO A 126 4.86 12.05 8.70
C PRO A 126 3.51 12.03 7.98
N ASN A 127 3.26 13.05 7.15
CA ASN A 127 2.04 13.21 6.36
C ASN A 127 0.77 13.11 7.22
N TYR A 128 0.66 13.94 8.26
CA TYR A 128 -0.48 13.96 9.20
C TYR A 128 -0.73 12.63 9.94
N GLY A 129 0.29 11.77 10.05
CA GLY A 129 0.17 10.47 10.72
C GLY A 129 -0.19 9.30 9.81
N TYR A 130 -0.47 9.54 8.53
CA TYR A 130 -0.90 8.50 7.59
C TYR A 130 0.22 7.59 7.10
N THR A 131 1.48 8.04 7.19
CA THR A 131 2.63 7.27 6.73
C THR A 131 3.34 6.60 7.90
N SER A 132 3.00 5.35 8.21
CA SER A 132 3.58 4.63 9.34
C SER A 132 3.65 3.11 9.13
N TYR A 133 4.52 2.46 9.89
CA TYR A 133 4.60 1.00 10.03
C TYR A 133 4.29 0.57 11.48
N ASP A 134 3.52 1.36 12.23
CA ASP A 134 3.32 1.11 13.68
C ASP A 134 2.24 0.06 13.97
N SER A 135 1.25 -0.02 13.08
CA SER A 135 0.16 -0.99 13.16
C SER A 135 0.06 -1.77 11.86
N PHE A 136 -0.54 -2.95 11.93
CA PHE A 136 -0.72 -3.81 10.76
C PHE A 136 -1.46 -3.10 9.61
N GLY A 137 -2.53 -2.36 9.90
CA GLY A 137 -3.31 -1.67 8.88
C GLY A 137 -2.52 -0.57 8.14
N TRP A 138 -1.77 0.25 8.89
CA TRP A 138 -0.92 1.27 8.27
C TRP A 138 0.26 0.66 7.51
N ALA A 139 0.86 -0.41 8.04
CA ALA A 139 1.91 -1.15 7.35
C ALA A 139 1.41 -1.81 6.06
N PHE A 140 0.21 -2.41 6.09
CA PHE A 140 -0.45 -2.97 4.92
C PHE A 140 -0.72 -1.89 3.86
N LEU A 141 -1.25 -0.72 4.26
CA LEU A 141 -1.47 0.40 3.33
C LEU A 141 -0.16 0.91 2.73
N ALA A 142 0.90 1.03 3.55
CA ALA A 142 2.21 1.45 3.09
C ALA A 142 2.81 0.47 2.07
N LEU A 143 2.62 -0.84 2.24
CA LEU A 143 3.08 -1.85 1.28
C LEU A 143 2.21 -1.92 0.03
N PHE A 144 0.89 -1.80 0.19
CA PHE A 144 -0.01 -1.68 -0.95
C PHE A 144 0.43 -0.51 -1.85
N ARG A 145 0.76 0.63 -1.24
CA ARG A 145 1.35 1.79 -1.94
C ARG A 145 2.67 1.47 -2.64
N LEU A 146 3.55 0.64 -2.06
CA LEU A 146 4.78 0.19 -2.73
C LEU A 146 4.50 -0.72 -3.93
N MET A 147 3.47 -1.56 -3.84
CA MET A 147 3.09 -2.51 -4.91
C MET A 147 2.45 -1.80 -6.08
N THR A 148 1.57 -0.83 -5.82
CA THR A 148 0.94 0.00 -6.86
C THR A 148 1.86 1.08 -7.40
N GLN A 149 3.07 1.22 -6.85
CA GLN A 149 4.03 2.26 -7.21
C GLN A 149 3.44 3.67 -7.12
N ASP A 150 2.59 3.92 -6.13
CA ASP A 150 1.95 5.23 -5.91
C ASP A 150 2.78 6.12 -4.97
N PHE A 151 3.40 7.17 -5.50
CA PHE A 151 4.30 8.08 -4.77
C PHE A 151 5.33 7.33 -3.90
N TRP A 152 5.75 6.14 -4.33
CA TRP A 152 6.48 5.19 -3.51
C TRP A 152 7.91 5.67 -3.23
N GLU A 153 8.50 6.51 -4.10
CA GLU A 153 9.85 7.02 -3.88
C GLU A 153 9.99 7.84 -2.60
N ASN A 154 8.94 8.57 -2.20
CA ASN A 154 8.95 9.35 -0.97
C ASN A 154 8.96 8.43 0.26
N LEU A 155 8.08 7.42 0.28
CA LEU A 155 8.06 6.41 1.35
C LEU A 155 9.38 5.64 1.44
N PHE A 156 9.96 5.28 0.29
CA PHE A 156 11.26 4.65 0.18
C PHE A 156 12.36 5.51 0.79
N GLN A 157 12.43 6.79 0.41
CA GLN A 157 13.44 7.72 0.95
C GLN A 157 13.29 7.93 2.46
N LEU A 158 12.05 8.11 2.96
CA LEU A 158 11.79 8.27 4.40
C LEU A 158 12.20 7.03 5.19
N THR A 159 11.90 5.83 4.68
CA THR A 159 12.24 4.57 5.35
C THR A 159 13.74 4.30 5.34
N LEU A 160 14.43 4.50 4.20
CA LEU A 160 15.88 4.32 4.16
C LEU A 160 16.63 5.36 5.01
N ARG A 161 16.10 6.59 5.11
CA ARG A 161 16.69 7.61 5.98
C ARG A 161 16.56 7.26 7.46
N THR A 162 15.50 6.57 7.87
CA THR A 162 15.28 6.21 9.29
C THR A 162 15.87 4.85 9.67
N ALA A 163 15.64 3.82 8.85
CA ALA A 163 16.10 2.46 9.15
C ALA A 163 17.54 2.22 8.71
N GLY A 164 17.97 2.85 7.62
CA GLY A 164 19.30 2.68 7.01
C GLY A 164 19.23 2.17 5.57
N LYS A 165 20.30 2.44 4.81
CA LYS A 165 20.39 2.11 3.37
C LYS A 165 20.40 0.60 3.08
N THR A 166 20.85 -0.22 4.02
CA THR A 166 20.92 -1.69 3.88
C THR A 166 19.56 -2.33 3.60
N TYR A 167 18.47 -1.71 4.08
CA TYR A 167 17.11 -2.17 3.81
C TYR A 167 16.61 -1.93 2.38
N MET A 168 17.44 -1.38 1.48
CA MET A 168 17.11 -1.24 0.06
C MET A 168 16.69 -2.57 -0.58
N ILE A 169 17.31 -3.69 -0.15
CA ILE A 169 17.02 -5.02 -0.68
C ILE A 169 15.56 -5.41 -0.42
N PHE A 170 15.00 -5.06 0.74
CA PHE A 170 13.59 -5.31 1.06
C PHE A 170 12.67 -4.62 0.05
N PHE A 171 12.92 -3.35 -0.26
CA PHE A 171 12.12 -2.60 -1.22
C PHE A 171 12.22 -3.17 -2.64
N VAL A 172 13.42 -3.58 -3.06
CA VAL A 172 13.60 -4.22 -4.38
C VAL A 172 12.75 -5.49 -4.49
N VAL A 173 12.77 -6.35 -3.47
CA VAL A 173 11.97 -7.59 -3.46
C VAL A 173 10.48 -7.28 -3.50
N VAL A 174 10.00 -6.34 -2.68
CA VAL A 174 8.57 -5.97 -2.62
C VAL A 174 8.09 -5.35 -3.92
N ILE A 175 8.87 -4.43 -4.51
CA ILE A 175 8.50 -3.78 -5.79
C ILE A 175 8.54 -4.78 -6.94
N PHE A 176 9.58 -5.62 -7.00
CA PHE A 176 9.70 -6.64 -8.03
C PHE A 176 8.50 -7.59 -7.94
N LEU A 177 8.31 -8.28 -6.82
CA LEU A 177 7.20 -9.23 -6.66
C LEU A 177 5.82 -8.56 -6.76
N GLY A 178 5.67 -7.34 -6.24
CA GLY A 178 4.43 -6.57 -6.32
C GLY A 178 4.05 -6.20 -7.75
N SER A 179 5.02 -5.79 -8.57
CA SER A 179 4.77 -5.42 -9.97
C SER A 179 4.41 -6.63 -10.84
N PHE A 180 5.13 -7.76 -10.72
CA PHE A 180 4.71 -9.00 -11.40
C PHE A 180 3.31 -9.41 -10.98
N TYR A 181 3.01 -9.24 -9.69
CA TYR A 181 1.71 -9.57 -9.16
C TYR A 181 0.59 -8.72 -9.77
N LEU A 182 0.75 -7.39 -9.84
CA LEU A 182 -0.27 -6.52 -10.45
C LEU A 182 -0.45 -6.78 -11.94
N ILE A 183 0.62 -7.02 -12.69
CA ILE A 183 0.52 -7.35 -14.11
C ILE A 183 -0.26 -8.66 -14.30
N ASN A 184 0.05 -9.69 -13.51
CA ASN A 184 -0.65 -10.98 -13.57
C ASN A 184 -2.13 -10.85 -13.16
N LEU A 185 -2.45 -9.98 -12.21
CA LEU A 185 -3.83 -9.65 -11.84
C LEU A 185 -4.57 -9.03 -13.03
N ILE A 186 -4.00 -8.00 -13.65
CA ILE A 186 -4.61 -7.32 -14.80
C ILE A 186 -4.79 -8.31 -15.95
N LEU A 187 -3.78 -9.13 -16.27
CA LEU A 187 -3.88 -10.14 -17.32
C LEU A 187 -4.99 -11.16 -17.05
N ALA A 188 -5.15 -11.62 -15.80
CA ALA A 188 -6.21 -12.55 -15.44
C ALA A 188 -7.60 -11.93 -15.61
N VAL A 189 -7.80 -10.68 -15.14
CA VAL A 189 -9.08 -9.97 -15.28
C VAL A 189 -9.40 -9.69 -16.74
N VAL A 190 -8.41 -9.24 -17.51
CA VAL A 190 -8.55 -8.99 -18.94
C VAL A 190 -8.89 -10.29 -19.68
N ALA A 191 -8.22 -11.41 -19.37
CA ALA A 191 -8.52 -12.70 -19.96
C ALA A 191 -9.94 -13.20 -19.65
N MET A 192 -10.41 -13.05 -18.41
CA MET A 192 -11.78 -13.41 -18.02
C MET A 192 -12.81 -12.55 -18.76
N ALA A 193 -12.61 -11.23 -18.82
CA ALA A 193 -13.52 -10.33 -19.54
C ALA A 193 -13.53 -10.59 -21.06
N TYR A 194 -12.37 -10.90 -21.64
CA TYR A 194 -12.30 -11.31 -23.05
C TYR A 194 -13.00 -12.65 -23.29
N ALA A 195 -12.86 -13.63 -22.39
CA ALA A 195 -13.55 -14.91 -22.50
C ALA A 195 -15.07 -14.73 -22.47
N GLU A 196 -15.58 -13.91 -21.54
CA GLU A 196 -17.01 -13.61 -21.42
C GLU A 196 -17.56 -12.86 -22.65
N GLN A 197 -16.83 -11.86 -23.16
CA GLN A 197 -17.22 -11.18 -24.40
C GLN A 197 -17.17 -12.09 -25.62
N ASN A 198 -16.15 -12.95 -25.71
CA ASN A 198 -16.03 -13.90 -26.82
C ASN A 198 -17.15 -14.96 -26.78
N GLU A 199 -17.56 -15.40 -25.60
CA GLU A 199 -18.69 -16.32 -25.44
C GLU A 199 -20.02 -15.67 -25.85
N ALA A 200 -20.26 -14.42 -25.44
CA ALA A 200 -21.46 -13.67 -25.84
C ALA A 200 -21.53 -13.42 -27.36
N THR A 201 -20.44 -12.97 -27.97
CA THR A 201 -20.38 -12.75 -29.42
C THR A 201 -20.52 -14.04 -30.22
N LEU A 202 -19.99 -15.16 -29.73
CA LEU A 202 -20.17 -16.47 -30.36
C LEU A 202 -21.63 -16.96 -30.26
N ALA A 203 -22.32 -16.71 -29.15
CA ALA A 203 -23.74 -17.05 -29.01
C ALA A 203 -24.62 -16.24 -29.98
N GLU A 204 -24.40 -14.92 -30.07
CA GLU A 204 -25.12 -14.07 -31.01
C GLU A 204 -24.87 -14.46 -32.48
N ALA A 205 -23.66 -14.90 -32.82
CA ALA A 205 -23.34 -15.37 -34.16
C ALA A 205 -24.12 -16.65 -34.52
N LYS A 206 -24.29 -17.57 -33.57
CA LYS A 206 -25.09 -18.80 -33.76
C LYS A 206 -26.58 -18.50 -33.95
N GLU A 207 -27.15 -17.62 -33.15
CA GLU A 207 -28.56 -17.22 -33.30
C GLU A 207 -28.83 -16.58 -34.66
N LYS A 208 -27.93 -15.71 -35.14
CA LYS A 208 -28.02 -15.10 -36.48
C LYS A 208 -27.91 -16.14 -37.60
N GLU A 209 -27.08 -17.16 -37.43
CA GLU A 209 -26.95 -18.25 -38.40
C GLU A 209 -28.24 -19.07 -38.48
N GLU A 210 -28.85 -19.41 -37.34
CA GLU A 210 -30.13 -20.12 -37.28
C GLU A 210 -31.28 -19.31 -37.89
N GLU A 211 -31.38 -18.00 -37.58
CA GLU A 211 -32.35 -17.10 -38.21
C GLU A 211 -32.15 -17.03 -39.72
N TYR A 212 -30.90 -16.92 -40.19
CA TYR A 212 -30.58 -16.86 -41.60
C TYR A 212 -31.00 -18.14 -42.34
N ILE A 213 -30.73 -19.31 -41.76
CA ILE A 213 -31.14 -20.61 -42.33
C ILE A 213 -32.68 -20.68 -42.43
N HIS A 214 -33.40 -20.27 -41.40
CA HIS A 214 -34.86 -20.29 -41.40
C HIS A 214 -35.46 -19.34 -42.46
N ILE A 215 -34.89 -18.15 -42.65
CA ILE A 215 -35.31 -17.21 -43.70
C ILE A 215 -35.03 -17.79 -45.10
N LEU A 216 -33.88 -18.44 -45.29
CA LEU A 216 -33.51 -19.03 -46.57
C LEU A 216 -34.47 -20.17 -46.99
N GLU A 217 -34.86 -21.02 -46.04
CA GLU A 217 -35.86 -22.07 -46.28
C GLU A 217 -37.24 -21.51 -46.65
N ALA A 218 -37.67 -20.43 -46.00
CA ALA A 218 -38.92 -19.76 -46.34
C ALA A 218 -38.89 -19.10 -47.72
N LEU A 219 -37.74 -18.57 -48.15
CA LEU A 219 -37.57 -18.02 -49.51
C LEU A 219 -37.65 -19.11 -50.58
N LYS A 220 -36.96 -20.24 -50.40
CA LYS A 220 -37.03 -21.38 -51.33
C LYS A 220 -38.44 -21.90 -51.53
N LYS A 221 -39.21 -22.09 -50.45
CA LYS A 221 -40.62 -22.51 -50.55
C LYS A 221 -41.47 -21.52 -51.36
N ARG A 222 -41.25 -20.22 -51.20
CA ARG A 222 -41.96 -19.21 -52.01
C ARG A 222 -41.58 -19.28 -53.49
N GLU A 223 -40.31 -19.50 -53.83
CA GLU A 223 -39.89 -19.68 -55.21
C GLU A 223 -40.54 -20.91 -55.85
N GLU A 224 -40.56 -22.05 -55.15
CA GLU A 224 -41.22 -23.28 -55.61
C GLU A 224 -42.74 -23.08 -55.82
N GLU A 225 -43.42 -22.37 -54.91
CA GLU A 225 -44.85 -22.04 -55.07
C GLU A 225 -45.13 -21.14 -56.27
N VAL A 226 -44.23 -20.20 -56.57
CA VAL A 226 -44.35 -19.30 -57.74
C VAL A 226 -44.11 -20.07 -59.03
N GLU A 227 -43.11 -20.96 -59.08
CA GLU A 227 -42.87 -21.83 -60.25
C GLU A 227 -44.07 -22.76 -60.51
N MET A 228 -44.61 -23.40 -59.47
CA MET A 228 -45.80 -24.25 -59.58
C MET A 228 -47.02 -23.48 -60.11
N LYS A 229 -47.24 -22.24 -59.62
CA LYS A 229 -48.31 -21.38 -60.13
C LYS A 229 -48.09 -20.97 -61.58
N ALA A 230 -46.86 -20.65 -61.98
CA ALA A 230 -46.52 -20.28 -63.35
C ALA A 230 -46.76 -21.44 -64.33
N LEU A 231 -46.36 -22.66 -63.97
CA LEU A 231 -46.64 -23.87 -64.74
C LEU A 231 -48.15 -24.15 -64.87
N SER A 232 -48.91 -24.00 -63.78
CA SER A 232 -50.37 -24.18 -63.83
C SER A 232 -51.10 -23.14 -64.69
N LEU A 233 -50.55 -21.93 -64.83
CA LEU A 233 -51.09 -20.87 -65.70
C LEU A 233 -50.79 -21.13 -67.18
N GLN A 234 -49.68 -21.82 -67.50
CA GLN A 234 -49.38 -22.26 -68.87
C GLN A 234 -50.31 -23.38 -69.35
N ASP A 235 -50.70 -24.31 -68.48
CA ASP A 235 -51.66 -25.38 -68.81
C ASP A 235 -53.11 -24.89 -69.04
N ILE A 236 -53.44 -23.66 -68.62
CA ILE A 236 -54.78 -23.05 -68.80
C ILE A 236 -54.85 -22.24 -70.11
N THR A 237 -53.72 -21.92 -70.74
CA THR A 237 -53.65 -21.06 -71.94
C THR A 237 -53.22 -21.78 -73.23
N GLY A 238 -52.99 -23.10 -73.18
CA GLY A 238 -52.78 -23.97 -74.36
C GLY A 238 -53.99 -24.84 -74.66
#